data_AF-A0A7C4RE33-F1
#
_entry.id   AF-A0A7C4RE33-F1
#
_cell.length_a   1.000
_cell.length_b   1.000
_cell.length_c   1.000
_cell.angle_alpha   90.00
_cell.angle_beta   90.00
_cell.angle_gamma   90.00
#
_symmetry.space_group_name_H-M   'P 1'
#
loop_
_entity.id
_entity.type
_entity.pdbx_description
1 polymer ?
#
loop_
_entity_poly.entity_id
_entity_poly.type
_entity_poly.pdbx_seq_one_letter_code
_entity_poly.pdbx_strand_id
1 'polypeptide(L)'
;MIIAFMGNDGSGKTTIAKELTNVFKEWGLKVIYKHEYEYSVLKFLFKIIGMDKINQERKKMIIERKKSWKYYVWPFLVWFDVSLQYLYLKIFRRNAIVILDRYPYDHYLSFDYLGYLTPLSRWLYLHFPKPDIGIILWVEPEVAYERKKSTHNYSLSFYERQTKNYLSLARKFQIPSFNTNKDKEQTVNEVVSFILQTKPGILYKLIQNKIIFFVLKKHKLKSGIFKRLWDEHKRRKEMFRRSLKAFKTLCSEMGIQNYALIKTSDDFEWVGNDIDVLVSPSAFKILQNISETIRRVFVEEIKHDRWDAGKMDIFIKDGLKLDIHSYIGWRNVVFLNYSQILREEFIQKKTIFDVECVTVKKEIDSIIIITHIFEKGFITLDEYEFLKKHFDESFMQANFPHLCILLSDYVSWITKILREKRNYSYPLFIPISIMIRSYSKLFFYLKNGHSDAFWKLKAFVRDISLITFWRIRYVLKDKLPFEVLR
;
A
#
# COMPACT_ATOMS: atom_id res chain seq x y z
N MET A 1 11.95 7.56 2.87
CA MET A 1 12.07 7.42 4.35
C MET A 1 13.10 6.35 4.64
N ILE A 2 14.01 6.56 5.60
CA ILE A 2 15.06 5.61 5.99
C ILE A 2 14.78 5.10 7.41
N ILE A 3 14.60 3.78 7.54
CA ILE A 3 14.47 3.06 8.80
C ILE A 3 15.73 2.25 8.99
N ALA A 4 16.43 2.42 10.11
CA ALA A 4 17.68 1.72 10.37
C ALA A 4 17.63 0.88 11.64
N PHE A 5 18.06 -0.37 11.52
CA PHE A 5 18.17 -1.33 12.62
C PHE A 5 19.62 -1.43 13.08
N MET A 6 19.83 -1.29 14.38
CA MET A 6 21.12 -1.40 15.07
C MET A 6 20.98 -2.37 16.26
N GLY A 7 22.07 -2.84 16.84
CA GLY A 7 21.99 -3.75 17.99
C GLY A 7 23.13 -4.75 18.10
N ASN A 8 23.20 -5.45 19.23
CA ASN A 8 24.21 -6.50 19.44
C ASN A 8 24.03 -7.66 18.45
N ASP A 9 25.10 -8.39 18.18
CA ASP A 9 25.03 -9.56 17.32
C ASP A 9 24.21 -10.67 17.98
N GLY A 10 23.36 -11.34 17.21
CA GLY A 10 22.40 -12.30 17.75
C GLY A 10 21.05 -11.70 18.17
N SER A 11 20.87 -10.37 18.16
CA SER A 11 19.57 -9.72 18.48
C SER A 11 18.49 -9.83 17.39
N GLY A 12 18.75 -10.54 16.30
CA GLY A 12 17.75 -10.77 15.26
C GLY A 12 17.52 -9.61 14.27
N LYS A 13 18.42 -8.62 14.20
CA LYS A 13 18.33 -7.46 13.28
C LYS A 13 17.92 -7.84 11.85
N THR A 14 18.70 -8.71 11.22
CA THR A 14 18.44 -9.19 9.86
C THR A 14 17.08 -9.85 9.73
N THR A 15 16.67 -10.64 10.73
CA THR A 15 15.38 -11.32 10.74
C THR A 15 14.23 -10.32 10.80
N ILE A 16 14.27 -9.38 11.76
CA ILE A 16 13.23 -8.36 11.92
C ILE A 16 13.20 -7.40 10.73
N ALA A 17 14.35 -7.00 10.19
CA ALA A 17 14.42 -6.10 9.04
C ALA A 17 13.85 -6.73 7.76
N LYS A 18 14.10 -8.03 7.53
CA LYS A 18 13.50 -8.79 6.43
C LYS A 18 12.00 -9.00 6.63
N GLU A 19 11.58 -9.35 7.83
CA GLU A 19 10.16 -9.52 8.15
C GLU A 19 9.41 -8.20 7.95
N LEU A 20 9.93 -7.09 8.47
CA LEU A 20 9.35 -5.76 8.26
C LEU A 20 9.32 -5.38 6.77
N THR A 21 10.34 -5.76 6.01
CA THR A 21 10.36 -5.57 4.56
C THR A 21 9.21 -6.31 3.89
N ASN A 22 8.97 -7.56 4.27
CA ASN A 22 7.89 -8.37 3.72
C ASN A 22 6.54 -7.78 4.11
N VAL A 23 6.33 -7.47 5.39
CA VAL A 23 5.13 -6.82 5.91
C VAL A 23 4.79 -5.56 5.12
N PHE A 24 5.75 -4.64 4.94
CA PHE A 24 5.49 -3.40 4.19
C PHE A 24 5.24 -3.64 2.70
N LYS A 25 5.86 -4.65 2.08
CA LYS A 25 5.59 -5.03 0.68
C LYS A 25 4.21 -5.63 0.52
N GLU A 26 3.78 -6.51 1.43
CA GLU A 26 2.41 -7.05 1.49
C GLU A 26 1.38 -5.93 1.61
N TRP A 27 1.77 -4.81 2.22
CA TRP A 27 0.92 -3.63 2.32
C TRP A 27 0.92 -2.73 1.07
N GLY A 28 1.53 -3.19 -0.02
CA GLY A 28 1.65 -2.44 -1.27
C GLY A 28 2.59 -1.24 -1.20
N LEU A 29 3.45 -1.14 -0.17
CA LEU A 29 4.41 -0.05 -0.03
C LEU A 29 5.67 -0.35 -0.83
N LYS A 30 6.28 0.71 -1.40
CA LYS A 30 7.59 0.60 -2.04
C LYS A 30 8.68 0.48 -1.00
N VAL A 31 9.29 -0.72 -0.88
CA VAL A 31 10.32 -1.00 0.13
C VAL A 31 11.63 -1.44 -0.52
N ILE A 32 12.74 -0.87 -0.05
CA ILE A 32 14.10 -1.24 -0.42
C ILE A 32 14.79 -1.77 0.84
N TYR A 33 15.19 -3.03 0.81
CA TYR A 33 15.99 -3.63 1.87
C TYR A 33 17.47 -3.56 1.49
N LYS A 34 18.33 -3.14 2.42
CA LYS A 34 19.78 -3.16 2.28
C LYS A 34 20.39 -3.82 3.52
N HIS A 35 21.09 -4.92 3.28
CA HIS A 35 21.84 -5.64 4.30
C HIS A 35 23.28 -5.18 4.28
N GLU A 36 23.73 -4.60 5.39
CA GLU A 36 25.05 -3.98 5.50
C GLU A 36 25.33 -2.94 4.40
N TYR A 37 26.40 -2.17 4.58
CA TYR A 37 26.83 -1.23 3.56
C TYR A 37 27.58 -2.01 2.48
N GLU A 38 26.89 -2.33 1.39
CA GLU A 38 27.54 -2.71 0.14
C GLU A 38 28.41 -1.54 -0.30
N TYR A 39 29.69 -1.56 0.08
CA TYR A 39 30.60 -0.45 -0.15
C TYR A 39 30.59 -0.05 -1.61
N SER A 40 29.91 1.04 -1.95
CA SER A 40 29.60 1.33 -3.35
C SER A 40 30.81 1.94 -4.04
N VAL A 41 31.48 2.86 -3.36
CA VAL A 41 32.70 3.52 -3.80
C VAL A 41 33.92 2.69 -3.41
N LEU A 42 33.97 2.14 -2.19
CA LEU A 42 35.14 1.35 -1.82
C LEU A 42 35.26 0.07 -2.65
N LYS A 43 34.16 -0.55 -3.11
CA LYS A 43 34.25 -1.71 -4.02
C LYS A 43 34.95 -1.36 -5.33
N PHE A 44 34.78 -0.14 -5.84
CA PHE A 44 35.51 0.33 -7.02
C PHE A 44 37.00 0.50 -6.71
N LEU A 45 37.35 1.13 -5.59
CA LEU A 45 38.74 1.25 -5.13
C LEU A 45 39.39 -0.13 -4.88
N PHE A 46 38.63 -1.07 -4.31
CA PHE A 46 39.10 -2.43 -4.02
C PHE A 46 39.30 -3.26 -5.28
N LYS A 47 38.53 -3.01 -6.34
CA LYS A 47 38.76 -3.63 -7.64
C LYS A 47 40.11 -3.24 -8.23
N ILE A 48 40.56 -2.00 -7.99
CA ILE A 48 41.86 -1.50 -8.45
C ILE A 48 43.01 -2.10 -7.62
N ILE A 49 42.82 -2.24 -6.29
CA ILE A 49 43.87 -2.68 -5.36
C ILE A 49 43.98 -4.23 -5.27
N GLY A 50 42.90 -4.95 -5.58
CA GLY A 50 42.78 -6.40 -5.47
C GLY A 50 42.07 -6.83 -4.19
N MET A 51 40.92 -7.51 -4.34
CA MET A 51 40.02 -7.85 -3.22
C MET A 51 40.66 -8.80 -2.19
N ASP A 52 41.53 -9.70 -2.63
CA ASP A 52 42.18 -10.68 -1.75
C ASP A 52 43.15 -10.02 -0.77
N LYS A 53 43.92 -9.02 -1.21
CA LYS A 53 44.82 -8.25 -0.35
C LYS A 53 44.04 -7.51 0.73
N ILE A 54 42.90 -6.92 0.38
CA ILE A 54 42.05 -6.19 1.33
C ILE A 54 41.37 -7.14 2.32
N ASN A 55 40.91 -8.30 1.87
CA ASN A 55 40.33 -9.31 2.75
C ASN A 55 41.37 -9.87 3.73
N GLN A 56 42.61 -10.10 3.27
CA GLN A 56 43.73 -10.48 4.14
C GLN A 56 44.02 -9.38 5.16
N GLU A 57 44.09 -8.11 4.75
CA GLU A 57 44.34 -6.99 5.66
C GLU A 57 43.19 -6.76 6.65
N ARG A 58 41.93 -6.94 6.25
CA ARG A 58 40.77 -6.94 7.16
C ARG A 58 40.85 -8.07 8.17
N LYS A 59 41.23 -9.28 7.74
CA LYS A 59 41.45 -10.41 8.67
C LYS A 59 42.54 -10.09 9.68
N LYS A 60 43.68 -9.55 9.25
CA LYS A 60 44.76 -9.10 10.16
C LYS A 60 44.28 -8.02 11.13
N MET A 61 43.48 -7.07 10.66
CA MET A 61 42.91 -6.01 11.50
C MET A 61 41.95 -6.57 12.57
N ILE A 62 41.04 -7.48 12.19
CA ILE A 62 39.99 -7.99 13.09
C ILE A 62 40.52 -9.07 14.05
N ILE A 63 41.32 -10.01 13.53
CA ILE A 63 41.79 -11.19 14.26
C ILE A 63 43.09 -10.87 15.00
N GLU A 64 44.09 -10.33 14.30
CA GLU A 64 45.43 -10.11 14.87
C GLU A 64 45.53 -8.77 15.63
N ARG A 65 44.52 -7.89 15.53
CA ARG A 65 44.48 -6.55 16.15
C ARG A 65 45.76 -5.73 15.94
N LYS A 66 46.42 -5.91 14.81
CA LYS A 66 47.66 -5.19 14.49
C LYS A 66 47.43 -3.69 14.54
N LYS A 67 48.38 -2.95 15.09
CA LYS A 67 48.37 -1.48 15.12
C LYS A 67 49.19 -0.95 13.96
N SER A 68 48.52 -0.44 12.93
CA SER A 68 49.14 0.21 11.78
C SER A 68 48.35 1.47 11.45
N TRP A 69 49.03 2.55 11.04
CA TRP A 69 48.41 3.84 10.74
C TRP A 69 47.28 3.71 9.71
N LYS A 70 47.40 2.79 8.75
CA LYS A 70 46.39 2.49 7.73
C LYS A 70 45.04 2.05 8.31
N TYR A 71 45.02 1.41 9.48
CA TYR A 71 43.78 0.98 10.14
C TYR A 71 43.05 2.15 10.81
N TYR A 72 43.73 3.27 11.10
CA TYR A 72 43.08 4.50 11.60
C TYR A 72 42.47 5.34 10.47
N VAL A 73 42.99 5.21 9.24
CA VAL A 73 42.39 5.81 8.03
C VAL A 73 41.13 5.07 7.62
N TRP A 74 41.06 3.76 7.89
CA TRP A 74 39.98 2.91 7.46
C TRP A 74 38.57 3.35 7.93
N PRO A 75 38.33 3.71 9.21
CA PRO A 75 37.05 4.28 9.64
C PRO A 75 36.62 5.52 8.84
N PHE A 76 37.54 6.37 8.39
CA PHE A 76 37.21 7.53 7.56
C PHE A 76 36.70 7.13 6.18
N LEU A 77 37.37 6.16 5.54
CA LEU A 77 36.97 5.65 4.23
C LEU A 77 35.58 4.99 4.29
N VAL A 78 35.32 4.21 5.34
CA VAL A 78 34.00 3.63 5.58
C VAL A 78 32.97 4.73 5.82
N TRP A 79 33.26 5.71 6.69
CA TRP A 79 32.35 6.83 6.94
C TRP A 79 32.00 7.60 5.66
N PHE A 80 32.99 7.86 4.80
CA PHE A 80 32.79 8.57 3.53
C PHE A 80 31.90 7.79 2.57
N ASP A 81 32.18 6.51 2.35
CA ASP A 81 31.37 5.65 1.48
C ASP A 81 29.91 5.56 1.95
N VAL A 82 29.73 5.36 3.26
CA VAL A 82 28.41 5.29 3.88
C VAL A 82 27.67 6.63 3.81
N SER A 83 28.37 7.76 3.92
CA SER A 83 27.81 9.09 3.75
C SER A 83 27.27 9.28 2.33
N LEU A 84 28.04 8.89 1.31
CA LEU A 84 27.61 8.95 -0.09
C LEU A 84 26.40 8.06 -0.34
N GLN A 85 26.39 6.84 0.20
CA GLN A 85 25.25 5.95 0.08
C GLN A 85 23.99 6.53 0.76
N TYR A 86 24.13 7.13 1.95
CA TYR A 86 23.03 7.80 2.64
C TYR A 86 22.47 8.95 1.81
N LEU A 87 23.33 9.81 1.25
CA LEU A 87 22.93 10.90 0.37
C LEU A 87 22.20 10.39 -0.88
N TYR A 88 22.72 9.35 -1.52
CA TYR A 88 22.07 8.70 -2.66
C TYR A 88 20.66 8.22 -2.31
N LEU A 89 20.49 7.52 -1.19
CA LEU A 89 19.20 7.02 -0.75
C LEU A 89 18.24 8.18 -0.41
N LYS A 90 18.73 9.23 0.25
CA LYS A 90 17.90 10.39 0.64
C LYS A 90 17.48 11.25 -0.56
N ILE A 91 18.30 11.34 -1.60
CA ILE A 91 18.00 12.14 -2.80
C ILE A 91 17.18 11.34 -3.81
N PHE A 92 17.63 10.15 -4.18
CA PHE A 92 17.06 9.39 -5.30
C PHE A 92 16.01 8.36 -4.90
N ARG A 93 15.88 8.02 -3.60
CA ARG A 93 14.93 7.02 -3.10
C ARG A 93 13.90 7.60 -2.12
N ARG A 94 13.52 8.88 -2.31
CA ARG A 94 12.54 9.59 -1.46
C ARG A 94 11.17 8.89 -1.38
N ASN A 95 10.72 8.30 -2.49
CA ASN A 95 9.41 7.66 -2.62
C ASN A 95 9.40 6.19 -2.16
N ALA A 96 10.44 5.73 -1.46
CA ALA A 96 10.53 4.38 -0.92
C ALA A 96 10.82 4.41 0.58
N ILE A 97 10.39 3.34 1.25
CA ILE A 97 10.85 2.99 2.59
C ILE A 97 12.15 2.20 2.42
N VAL A 98 13.26 2.77 2.85
CA VAL A 98 14.56 2.10 2.84
C VAL A 98 14.78 1.52 4.23
N ILE A 99 14.84 0.19 4.32
CA ILE A 99 15.18 -0.54 5.54
C ILE A 99 16.65 -0.90 5.48
N LEU A 100 17.42 -0.34 6.40
CA LEU A 100 18.85 -0.62 6.57
C LEU A 100 19.03 -1.59 7.74
N ASP A 101 19.59 -2.75 7.44
CA ASP A 101 20.10 -3.68 8.46
C ASP A 101 21.56 -3.34 8.74
N ARG A 102 21.78 -2.65 9.86
CA ARG A 102 22.95 -1.86 10.27
C ARG A 102 22.92 -0.39 9.84
N TYR A 103 23.41 0.47 10.73
CA TYR A 103 23.59 1.92 10.53
C TYR A 103 25.07 2.31 10.83
N PRO A 104 25.58 3.52 10.57
CA PRO A 104 26.99 3.85 10.83
C PRO A 104 27.34 3.75 12.31
N TYR A 105 26.35 3.78 13.19
CA TYR A 105 26.53 3.53 14.62
C TYR A 105 27.01 2.09 14.91
N ASP A 106 26.67 1.09 14.08
CA ASP A 106 27.26 -0.26 14.19
C ASP A 106 28.76 -0.25 13.86
N HIS A 107 29.16 0.52 12.83
CA HIS A 107 30.58 0.68 12.47
C HIS A 107 31.35 1.44 13.54
N TYR A 108 30.76 2.50 14.10
CA TYR A 108 31.30 3.25 15.23
C TYR A 108 31.65 2.31 16.38
N LEU A 109 30.70 1.50 16.85
CA LEU A 109 30.93 0.60 17.98
C LEU A 109 31.96 -0.48 17.65
N SER A 110 31.98 -0.97 16.42
CA SER A 110 32.97 -1.96 15.96
C SER A 110 34.38 -1.38 15.96
N PHE A 111 34.58 -0.18 15.41
CA PHE A 111 35.90 0.47 15.38
C PHE A 111 36.34 0.97 16.75
N ASP A 112 35.41 1.39 17.61
CA ASP A 112 35.72 1.78 18.99
C ASP A 112 36.20 0.56 19.79
N TYR A 113 35.53 -0.60 19.63
CA TYR A 113 35.95 -1.85 20.25
C TYR A 113 37.36 -2.29 19.81
N LEU A 114 37.69 -2.11 18.54
CA LEU A 114 39.00 -2.43 17.99
C LEU A 114 40.09 -1.39 18.33
N GLY A 115 39.72 -0.21 18.86
CA GLY A 115 40.65 0.86 19.18
C GLY A 115 41.19 1.62 17.97
N TYR A 116 40.47 1.61 16.84
CA TYR A 116 40.89 2.26 15.60
C TYR A 116 40.27 3.64 15.37
N LEU A 117 39.43 4.14 16.28
CA LEU A 117 38.86 5.48 16.18
C LEU A 117 39.83 6.54 16.69
N THR A 118 40.01 7.58 15.88
CA THR A 118 40.65 8.84 16.27
C THR A 118 39.58 9.80 16.84
N PRO A 119 39.96 10.89 17.52
CA PRO A 119 38.99 11.88 17.99
C PRO A 119 38.09 12.41 16.86
N LEU A 120 38.68 12.63 15.67
CA LEU A 120 37.95 13.11 14.50
C LEU A 120 37.00 12.04 13.93
N SER A 121 37.44 10.79 13.74
CA SER A 121 36.52 9.75 13.22
C SER A 121 35.42 9.43 14.22
N ARG A 122 35.72 9.42 15.52
CA ARG A 122 34.71 9.33 16.59
C ARG A 122 33.68 10.46 16.47
N TRP A 123 34.13 11.70 16.29
CA TRP A 123 33.23 12.84 16.11
C TRP A 123 32.36 12.68 14.86
N LEU A 124 32.94 12.30 13.71
CA LEU A 124 32.23 12.11 12.44
C LEU A 124 31.11 11.06 12.53
N TYR A 125 31.37 9.92 13.17
CA TYR A 125 30.37 8.88 13.34
C TYR A 125 29.25 9.29 14.31
N LEU A 126 29.59 9.94 15.42
CA LEU A 126 28.60 10.39 16.41
C LEU A 126 27.70 11.50 15.87
N HIS A 127 28.18 12.28 14.90
CA HIS A 127 27.42 13.34 14.22
C HIS A 127 26.90 12.92 12.83
N PHE A 128 26.96 11.62 12.51
CA PHE A 128 26.37 11.13 11.26
C PHE A 128 24.86 11.47 11.23
N PRO A 129 24.30 11.90 10.08
CA PRO A 129 22.88 12.21 9.96
C PRO A 129 21.99 11.13 10.59
N LYS A 130 20.97 11.52 11.36
CA LYS A 130 20.06 10.53 11.95
C LYS A 130 19.19 9.88 10.87
N PRO A 131 18.83 8.59 10.99
CA PRO A 131 17.83 7.99 10.12
C PRO A 131 16.45 8.61 10.43
N ASP A 132 15.49 8.50 9.50
CA ASP A 132 14.12 9.00 9.74
C ASP A 132 13.45 8.25 10.90
N ILE A 133 13.83 6.98 11.10
CA ILE A 133 13.53 6.15 12.26
C ILE A 133 14.76 5.28 12.57
N GLY A 134 15.34 5.42 13.75
CA GLY A 134 16.39 4.52 14.26
C GLY A 134 15.79 3.54 15.27
N ILE A 135 16.17 2.27 15.21
CA ILE A 135 15.69 1.23 16.12
C ILE A 135 16.90 0.42 16.61
N ILE A 136 17.03 0.28 17.93
CA ILE A 136 18.01 -0.63 18.54
C ILE A 136 17.30 -1.92 18.98
N LEU A 137 17.72 -3.04 18.42
CA LEU A 137 17.26 -4.37 18.85
C LEU A 137 18.32 -4.97 19.76
N TRP A 138 17.93 -5.37 20.96
CA TRP A 138 18.85 -6.00 21.89
C TRP A 138 18.31 -7.32 22.42
N VAL A 139 19.22 -8.18 22.83
CA VAL A 139 18.94 -9.47 23.46
C VAL A 139 19.93 -9.66 24.61
N GLU A 140 19.56 -10.46 25.61
CA GLU A 140 20.46 -10.80 26.71
C GLU A 140 21.79 -11.38 26.19
N PRO A 141 22.94 -10.99 26.77
CA PRO A 141 24.26 -11.44 26.33
C PRO A 141 24.40 -12.96 26.19
N GLU A 142 23.81 -13.71 27.12
CA GLU A 142 23.83 -15.17 27.18
C GLU A 142 23.09 -15.76 25.98
N VAL A 143 21.90 -15.22 25.69
CA VAL A 143 21.10 -15.62 24.53
C VAL A 143 21.80 -15.24 23.22
N ALA A 144 22.44 -14.07 23.14
CA ALA A 144 23.25 -13.66 21.99
C ALA A 144 24.42 -14.62 21.75
N TYR A 145 25.16 -14.96 22.81
CA TYR A 145 26.27 -15.91 22.80
C TYR A 145 25.81 -17.27 22.31
N GLU A 146 24.74 -17.82 22.90
CA GLU A 146 24.18 -19.12 22.51
C GLU A 146 23.76 -19.17 21.04
N ARG A 147 23.14 -18.10 20.51
CA ARG A 147 22.76 -17.99 19.10
C ARG A 147 23.95 -17.91 18.14
N LYS A 148 25.16 -17.55 18.62
CA LYS A 148 26.31 -17.24 17.79
C LYS A 148 27.57 -18.07 18.06
N LYS A 149 27.62 -18.85 19.15
CA LYS A 149 28.80 -19.63 19.56
C LYS A 149 29.29 -20.62 18.49
N SER A 150 28.41 -21.11 17.63
CA SER A 150 28.79 -21.99 16.50
C SER A 150 29.40 -21.25 15.31
N THR A 151 29.25 -19.93 15.24
CA THR A 151 29.66 -19.10 14.09
C THR A 151 30.72 -18.06 14.44
N HIS A 152 30.87 -17.72 15.72
CA HIS A 152 31.81 -16.69 16.20
C HIS A 152 32.52 -17.18 17.47
N ASN A 153 33.84 -16.98 17.53
CA ASN A 153 34.67 -17.30 18.70
C ASN A 153 34.82 -16.09 19.64
N TYR A 154 33.71 -15.45 20.02
CA TYR A 154 33.71 -14.37 21.00
C TYR A 154 33.29 -14.88 22.38
N SER A 155 33.93 -14.36 23.43
CA SER A 155 33.56 -14.66 24.83
C SER A 155 32.21 -14.03 25.19
N LEU A 156 31.55 -14.55 26.23
CA LEU A 156 30.33 -13.94 26.78
C LEU A 156 30.52 -12.45 27.11
N SER A 157 31.66 -12.09 27.71
CA SER A 157 32.02 -10.70 28.06
C SER A 157 32.05 -9.74 26.87
N PHE A 158 32.31 -10.23 25.66
CA PHE A 158 32.18 -9.43 24.44
C PHE A 158 30.72 -9.01 24.22
N TYR A 159 29.79 -9.95 24.33
CA TYR A 159 28.36 -9.69 24.16
C TYR A 159 27.80 -8.78 25.26
N GLU A 160 28.25 -8.95 26.51
CA GLU A 160 27.90 -8.04 27.63
C GLU A 160 28.30 -6.59 27.32
N ARG A 161 29.55 -6.39 26.91
CA ARG A 161 30.07 -5.06 26.55
C ARG A 161 29.33 -4.49 25.34
N GLN A 162 29.07 -5.32 24.32
CA GLN A 162 28.38 -4.90 23.11
C GLN A 162 26.95 -4.45 23.43
N THR A 163 26.18 -5.23 24.20
CA THR A 163 24.83 -4.88 24.64
C THR A 163 24.82 -3.59 25.46
N LYS A 164 25.73 -3.44 26.43
CA LYS A 164 25.89 -2.21 27.22
C LYS A 164 26.15 -0.99 26.34
N ASN A 165 27.02 -1.13 25.34
CA ASN A 165 27.36 -0.06 24.41
C ASN A 165 26.16 0.36 23.54
N TYR A 166 25.41 -0.58 22.98
CA TYR A 166 24.20 -0.26 22.21
C TYR A 166 23.13 0.42 23.08
N LEU A 167 22.89 -0.07 24.31
CA LEU A 167 21.92 0.57 25.22
C LEU A 167 22.37 1.96 25.69
N SER A 168 23.68 2.17 25.87
CA SER A 168 24.26 3.50 26.11
C SER A 168 24.01 4.44 24.93
N LEU A 169 24.23 3.94 23.71
CA LEU A 169 23.96 4.68 22.47
C LEU A 169 22.47 5.01 22.33
N ALA A 170 21.57 4.07 22.67
CA ALA A 170 20.13 4.29 22.69
C ALA A 170 19.74 5.44 23.61
N ARG A 171 20.24 5.44 24.84
CA ARG A 171 20.01 6.52 25.82
C ARG A 171 20.57 7.85 25.33
N LYS A 172 21.81 7.87 24.85
CA LYS A 172 22.50 9.08 24.39
C LYS A 172 21.76 9.77 23.24
N PHE A 173 21.26 9.01 22.28
CA PHE A 173 20.61 9.56 21.09
C PHE A 173 19.08 9.52 21.14
N GLN A 174 18.50 9.07 22.26
CA GLN A 174 17.07 8.83 22.44
C GLN A 174 16.50 7.92 21.33
N ILE A 175 17.26 6.89 20.97
CA ILE A 175 16.83 5.89 19.98
C ILE A 175 16.02 4.82 20.73
N PRO A 176 14.79 4.50 20.27
CA PRO A 176 13.98 3.46 20.88
C PRO A 176 14.69 2.11 20.81
N SER A 177 14.61 1.36 21.91
CA SER A 177 15.23 0.04 22.04
C SER A 177 14.18 -1.03 22.31
N PHE A 178 14.24 -2.16 21.60
CA PHE A 178 13.31 -3.28 21.75
C PHE A 178 14.07 -4.54 22.19
N ASN A 179 13.57 -5.17 23.25
CA ASN A 179 14.04 -6.45 23.73
C ASN A 179 13.52 -7.58 22.82
N THR A 180 14.43 -8.41 22.32
CA THR A 180 14.20 -9.52 21.38
C THR A 180 14.42 -10.91 22.01
N ASN A 181 14.38 -10.98 23.34
CA ASN A 181 14.29 -12.25 24.08
C ASN A 181 12.92 -12.95 23.87
N LYS A 182 11.89 -12.17 23.54
CA LYS A 182 10.54 -12.65 23.23
C LYS A 182 10.44 -13.22 21.81
N ASP A 183 9.26 -13.74 21.48
CA ASP A 183 8.96 -14.26 20.14
C ASP A 183 9.15 -13.21 19.03
N LYS A 184 9.52 -13.71 17.84
CA LYS A 184 9.76 -12.91 16.64
C LYS A 184 8.53 -12.09 16.26
N GLU A 185 7.34 -12.70 16.25
CA GLU A 185 6.10 -12.04 15.83
C GLU A 185 5.76 -10.87 16.77
N GLN A 186 5.90 -11.08 18.08
CA GLN A 186 5.65 -10.03 19.06
C GLN A 186 6.61 -8.84 18.87
N THR A 187 7.90 -9.11 18.64
CA THR A 187 8.89 -8.06 18.35
C THR A 187 8.54 -7.28 17.09
N VAL A 188 8.14 -7.97 16.02
CA VAL A 188 7.73 -7.33 14.76
C VAL A 188 6.51 -6.43 14.98
N ASN A 189 5.51 -6.91 15.72
CA ASN A 189 4.28 -6.15 15.99
C ASN A 189 4.55 -4.89 16.81
N GLU A 190 5.46 -4.94 17.77
CA GLU A 190 5.89 -3.76 18.54
C GLU A 190 6.65 -2.75 17.68
N VAL A 191 7.60 -3.22 16.86
CA VAL A 191 8.36 -2.37 15.93
C VAL A 191 7.43 -1.71 14.91
N VAL A 192 6.49 -2.46 14.34
CA VAL A 192 5.45 -1.95 13.43
C VAL A 192 4.60 -0.88 14.12
N SER A 193 4.13 -1.17 15.33
CA SER A 193 3.31 -0.22 16.11
C SER A 193 4.05 1.10 16.30
N PHE A 194 5.31 1.02 16.72
CA PHE A 194 6.16 2.19 16.94
C PHE A 194 6.38 2.99 15.65
N ILE A 195 6.65 2.33 14.52
CA ILE A 195 6.85 2.98 13.23
C ILE A 195 5.59 3.72 12.79
N LEU A 196 4.42 3.09 12.90
CA LEU A 196 3.15 3.69 12.51
C LEU A 196 2.78 4.89 13.38
N GLN A 197 3.10 4.85 14.68
CA GLN A 197 2.92 5.99 15.59
C GLN A 197 3.88 7.14 15.26
N THR A 198 5.14 6.83 14.97
CA THR A 198 6.19 7.82 14.70
C THR A 198 6.01 8.47 13.33
N LYS A 199 5.49 7.73 12.34
CA LYS A 199 5.28 8.17 10.97
C LYS A 199 3.85 7.87 10.51
N PRO A 200 2.86 8.70 10.93
CA PRO A 200 1.46 8.53 10.54
C PRO A 200 1.25 8.63 9.02
N GLY A 201 2.21 9.21 8.27
CA GLY A 201 2.27 9.16 6.80
C GLY A 201 2.06 7.74 6.22
N ILE A 202 2.63 6.72 6.87
CA ILE A 202 2.47 5.32 6.44
C ILE A 202 1.01 4.88 6.66
N LEU A 203 0.42 5.27 7.79
CA LEU A 203 -0.96 4.94 8.12
C LEU A 203 -1.94 5.49 7.07
N TYR A 204 -1.73 6.72 6.60
CA TYR A 204 -2.54 7.30 5.52
C TYR A 204 -2.44 6.47 4.23
N LYS A 205 -1.25 5.99 3.85
CA LYS A 205 -1.11 5.09 2.69
C LYS A 205 -1.83 3.76 2.88
N LEU A 206 -1.81 3.20 4.08
CA LEU A 206 -2.54 1.96 4.37
C LEU A 206 -4.06 2.16 4.29
N ILE A 207 -4.55 3.33 4.71
CA ILE A 207 -5.95 3.73 4.57
C ILE A 207 -6.30 3.91 3.09
N GLN A 208 -5.44 4.60 2.32
CA GLN A 208 -5.57 4.77 0.86
C GLN A 208 -5.64 3.44 0.12
N ASN A 209 -4.79 2.48 0.49
CA ASN A 209 -4.78 1.14 -0.08
C ASN A 209 -5.91 0.25 0.45
N LYS A 210 -6.77 0.78 1.35
CA LYS A 210 -7.94 0.10 1.95
C LYS A 210 -7.64 -1.21 2.69
N ILE A 211 -6.36 -1.45 2.98
CA ILE A 211 -5.90 -2.66 3.68
C ILE A 211 -5.64 -2.44 5.17
N ILE A 212 -5.77 -1.21 5.68
CA ILE A 212 -5.40 -0.91 7.07
C ILE A 212 -6.07 -1.85 8.08
N PHE A 213 -7.34 -2.21 7.89
CA PHE A 213 -8.02 -3.08 8.86
C PHE A 213 -7.54 -4.53 8.82
N PHE A 214 -7.22 -5.05 7.62
CA PHE A 214 -6.54 -6.32 7.48
C PHE A 214 -5.20 -6.31 8.24
N VAL A 215 -4.43 -5.22 8.09
CA VAL A 215 -3.17 -5.01 8.80
C VAL A 215 -3.35 -4.99 10.32
N LEU A 216 -4.30 -4.19 10.82
CA LEU A 216 -4.58 -4.07 12.26
C LEU A 216 -5.01 -5.42 12.85
N LYS A 217 -5.83 -6.18 12.13
CA LYS A 217 -6.30 -7.51 12.52
C LYS A 217 -5.17 -8.53 12.55
N LYS A 218 -4.39 -8.63 11.45
CA LYS A 218 -3.27 -9.58 11.31
C LYS A 218 -2.22 -9.40 12.41
N HIS A 219 -1.85 -8.15 12.71
CA HIS A 219 -0.79 -7.83 13.67
C HIS A 219 -1.28 -7.53 15.09
N LYS A 220 -2.57 -7.73 15.37
CA LYS A 220 -3.21 -7.53 16.69
C LYS A 220 -2.83 -6.18 17.32
N LEU A 221 -2.77 -5.11 16.52
CA LEU A 221 -2.24 -3.82 16.93
C LEU A 221 -3.25 -3.07 17.82
N LYS A 222 -2.92 -2.82 19.10
CA LYS A 222 -3.86 -2.28 20.13
C LYS A 222 -3.62 -0.82 20.58
N SER A 223 -2.75 -0.06 19.91
CA SER A 223 -2.45 1.32 20.31
C SER A 223 -3.63 2.29 20.19
N GLY A 224 -3.57 3.43 20.87
CA GLY A 224 -4.66 4.44 20.89
C GLY A 224 -5.06 4.97 19.51
N ILE A 225 -4.10 5.13 18.59
CA ILE A 225 -4.38 5.53 17.19
C ILE A 225 -5.18 4.43 16.49
N PHE A 226 -4.84 3.17 16.72
CA PHE A 226 -5.54 2.03 16.13
C PHE A 226 -6.93 1.83 16.72
N LYS A 227 -7.12 2.14 18.01
CA LYS A 227 -8.45 2.18 18.62
C LYS A 227 -9.35 3.17 17.89
N ARG A 228 -8.90 4.41 17.64
CA ARG A 228 -9.66 5.40 16.88
C ARG A 228 -10.01 4.91 15.47
N LEU A 229 -9.07 4.27 14.77
CA LEU A 229 -9.34 3.70 13.45
C LEU A 229 -10.37 2.56 13.51
N TRP A 230 -10.29 1.71 14.54
CA TRP A 230 -11.24 0.62 14.73
C TRP A 230 -12.64 1.13 15.10
N ASP A 231 -12.72 2.16 15.91
CA ASP A 231 -13.98 2.82 16.26
C ASP A 231 -14.59 3.49 15.03
N GLU A 232 -13.79 4.17 14.20
CA GLU A 232 -14.24 4.70 12.91
C GLU A 232 -14.71 3.59 11.96
N HIS A 233 -14.01 2.46 11.91
CA HIS A 233 -14.43 1.30 11.12
C HIS A 233 -15.79 0.75 11.56
N LYS A 234 -15.96 0.57 12.87
CA LYS A 234 -17.22 0.13 13.46
C LYS A 234 -18.34 1.11 13.14
N ARG A 235 -18.08 2.41 13.30
CA ARG A 235 -19.02 3.47 12.95
C ARG A 235 -19.43 3.38 11.48
N ARG A 236 -18.46 3.20 10.57
CA ARG A 236 -18.74 3.05 9.13
C ARG A 236 -19.51 1.77 8.80
N LYS A 237 -19.21 0.65 9.46
CA LYS A 237 -20.00 -0.59 9.32
C LYS A 237 -21.45 -0.37 9.72
N GLU A 238 -21.68 0.35 10.81
CA GLU A 238 -23.02 0.70 11.27
C GLU A 238 -23.73 1.66 10.29
N MET A 239 -23.02 2.68 9.78
CA MET A 239 -23.56 3.57 8.74
C MET A 239 -23.93 2.80 7.46
N PHE A 240 -23.10 1.84 7.03
CA PHE A 240 -23.38 0.98 5.88
C PHE A 240 -24.63 0.12 6.13
N ARG A 241 -24.72 -0.52 7.30
CA ARG A 241 -25.89 -1.32 7.71
C ARG A 241 -27.16 -0.48 7.70
N ARG A 242 -27.12 0.74 8.24
CA ARG A 242 -28.24 1.69 8.23
C ARG A 242 -28.63 2.07 6.81
N SER A 243 -27.67 2.40 5.95
CA SER A 243 -27.93 2.71 4.54
C SER A 243 -28.59 1.54 3.80
N LEU A 244 -28.15 0.30 4.03
CA LEU A 244 -28.81 -0.86 3.44
C LEU A 244 -30.25 -1.03 3.92
N LYS A 245 -30.52 -0.85 5.21
CA LYS A 245 -31.88 -0.91 5.76
C LYS A 245 -32.77 0.17 5.18
N ALA A 246 -32.30 1.43 5.19
CA ALA A 246 -33.01 2.56 4.65
C ALA A 246 -33.31 2.37 3.15
N PHE A 247 -32.32 1.91 2.38
CA PHE A 247 -32.51 1.64 0.96
C PHE A 247 -33.49 0.50 0.70
N LYS A 248 -33.45 -0.58 1.49
CA LYS A 248 -34.40 -1.68 1.35
C LYS A 248 -35.84 -1.22 1.64
N THR A 249 -36.04 -0.44 2.70
CA THR A 249 -37.34 0.15 3.03
C THR A 249 -37.82 1.08 1.91
N LEU A 250 -36.94 1.97 1.43
CA LEU A 250 -37.22 2.86 0.30
C LEU A 250 -37.68 2.08 -0.94
N CYS A 251 -36.95 1.03 -1.31
CA CYS A 251 -37.33 0.18 -2.44
C CYS A 251 -38.69 -0.47 -2.24
N SER A 252 -38.98 -0.97 -1.03
CA SER A 252 -40.28 -1.59 -0.70
C SER A 252 -41.44 -0.59 -0.80
N GLU A 253 -41.29 0.62 -0.26
CA GLU A 253 -42.33 1.66 -0.29
C GLU A 253 -42.59 2.17 -1.71
N MET A 254 -41.56 2.18 -2.56
CA MET A 254 -41.66 2.65 -3.94
C MET A 254 -41.98 1.53 -4.95
N GLY A 255 -42.17 0.29 -4.50
CA GLY A 255 -42.42 -0.85 -5.39
C GLY A 255 -41.24 -1.22 -6.28
N ILE A 256 -40.01 -0.85 -5.89
CA ILE A 256 -38.78 -1.19 -6.61
C ILE A 256 -38.34 -2.59 -6.18
N GLN A 257 -38.64 -3.58 -7.02
CA GLN A 257 -38.29 -4.98 -6.74
C GLN A 257 -36.93 -5.38 -7.32
N ASN A 258 -36.50 -4.72 -8.40
CA ASN A 258 -35.36 -5.16 -9.17
C ASN A 258 -34.18 -4.18 -9.01
N TYR A 259 -33.28 -4.53 -8.10
CA TYR A 259 -31.99 -3.87 -7.90
C TYR A 259 -30.92 -4.92 -7.58
N ALA A 260 -29.65 -4.58 -7.74
CA ALA A 260 -28.56 -5.34 -7.18
C ALA A 260 -27.49 -4.40 -6.62
N LEU A 261 -26.92 -4.79 -5.48
CA LEU A 261 -25.70 -4.19 -4.99
C LEU A 261 -24.53 -4.68 -5.86
N ILE A 262 -23.66 -3.75 -6.22
CA ILE A 262 -22.46 -3.99 -7.02
C ILE A 262 -21.24 -3.48 -6.24
N LYS A 263 -20.05 -3.89 -6.69
CA LYS A 263 -18.77 -3.71 -5.99
C LYS A 263 -18.82 -4.18 -4.54
N THR A 264 -19.62 -5.21 -4.27
CA THR A 264 -19.74 -5.81 -2.94
C THR A 264 -18.59 -6.78 -2.73
N SER A 265 -17.37 -6.26 -2.53
CA SER A 265 -16.20 -7.10 -2.26
C SER A 265 -16.50 -8.02 -1.06
N ASP A 266 -16.44 -9.33 -1.26
CA ASP A 266 -17.02 -10.32 -0.34
C ASP A 266 -16.48 -10.30 1.08
N ASP A 267 -15.30 -9.75 1.30
CA ASP A 267 -14.62 -9.88 2.57
C ASP A 267 -14.98 -8.77 3.56
N PHE A 268 -15.69 -7.68 3.14
CA PHE A 268 -16.16 -6.54 3.98
C PHE A 268 -15.22 -6.10 5.12
N GLU A 269 -13.92 -6.40 5.02
CA GLU A 269 -12.94 -5.94 5.99
C GLU A 269 -12.75 -4.44 5.85
N TRP A 270 -13.07 -3.91 4.67
CA TRP A 270 -13.15 -2.50 4.39
C TRP A 270 -14.55 -2.12 3.89
N VAL A 271 -15.14 -1.12 4.53
CA VAL A 271 -16.44 -0.56 4.14
C VAL A 271 -16.18 0.60 3.19
N GLY A 272 -16.79 0.54 1.99
CA GLY A 272 -16.81 1.61 0.99
C GLY A 272 -17.14 2.98 1.55
N ASN A 273 -16.74 4.05 0.85
CA ASN A 273 -17.25 5.40 1.17
C ASN A 273 -18.74 5.53 0.78
N ASP A 274 -19.16 4.68 -0.13
CA ASP A 274 -20.46 4.58 -0.75
C ASP A 274 -20.87 3.12 -0.94
N ILE A 275 -22.13 2.95 -1.31
CA ILE A 275 -22.73 1.68 -1.71
C ILE A 275 -23.17 1.85 -3.16
N ASP A 276 -22.49 1.17 -4.09
CA ASP A 276 -22.92 1.16 -5.48
C ASP A 276 -24.14 0.25 -5.64
N VAL A 277 -25.20 0.79 -6.24
CA VAL A 277 -26.45 0.06 -6.49
C VAL A 277 -26.83 0.17 -7.95
N LEU A 278 -27.07 -0.95 -8.60
CA LEU A 278 -27.63 -1.02 -9.95
C LEU A 278 -29.15 -1.17 -9.89
N VAL A 279 -29.88 -0.30 -10.56
CA VAL A 279 -31.35 -0.28 -10.62
C VAL A 279 -31.84 -0.18 -12.06
N SER A 280 -33.07 -0.61 -12.35
CA SER A 280 -33.61 -0.53 -13.71
C SER A 280 -33.79 0.93 -14.14
N PRO A 281 -33.80 1.25 -15.43
CA PRO A 281 -34.09 2.62 -15.88
C PRO A 281 -35.45 3.14 -15.38
N SER A 282 -36.45 2.27 -15.21
CA SER A 282 -37.73 2.64 -14.61
C SER A 282 -37.61 2.92 -13.11
N ALA A 283 -36.93 2.05 -12.35
CA ALA A 283 -36.66 2.27 -10.93
C ALA A 283 -35.81 3.53 -10.69
N PHE A 284 -34.86 3.82 -11.57
CA PHE A 284 -34.06 5.05 -11.54
C PHE A 284 -34.96 6.29 -11.65
N LYS A 285 -35.89 6.33 -12.61
CA LYS A 285 -36.86 7.42 -12.74
C LYS A 285 -37.78 7.54 -11.52
N ILE A 286 -38.17 6.42 -10.92
CA ILE A 286 -38.94 6.41 -9.68
C ILE A 286 -38.13 7.07 -8.55
N LEU A 287 -36.87 6.67 -8.37
CA LEU A 287 -35.96 7.23 -7.36
C LEU A 287 -35.64 8.72 -7.59
N GLN A 288 -35.66 9.21 -8.84
CA GLN A 288 -35.52 10.64 -9.12
C GLN A 288 -36.71 11.47 -8.58
N ASN A 289 -37.88 10.84 -8.47
CA ASN A 289 -39.13 11.48 -8.04
C ASN A 289 -39.52 11.05 -6.62
N ILE A 290 -38.54 10.76 -5.74
CA ILE A 290 -38.80 10.46 -4.33
C ILE A 290 -39.64 11.60 -3.73
N SER A 291 -40.76 11.22 -3.11
CA SER A 291 -41.67 12.20 -2.49
C SER A 291 -40.97 12.91 -1.33
N GLU A 292 -41.34 14.17 -1.10
CA GLU A 292 -40.77 14.98 -0.02
C GLU A 292 -40.97 14.34 1.36
N THR A 293 -42.07 13.60 1.54
CA THR A 293 -42.35 12.84 2.77
C THR A 293 -41.33 11.73 3.01
N ILE A 294 -41.07 10.87 2.02
CA ILE A 294 -40.09 9.77 2.12
C ILE A 294 -38.68 10.35 2.28
N ARG A 295 -38.39 11.45 1.56
CA ARG A 295 -37.12 12.16 1.65
C ARG A 295 -36.82 12.57 3.09
N ARG A 296 -37.76 13.22 3.78
CA ARG A 296 -37.57 13.67 5.17
C ARG A 296 -37.27 12.56 6.17
N VAL A 297 -37.71 11.33 5.90
CA VAL A 297 -37.50 10.19 6.80
C VAL A 297 -36.11 9.58 6.62
N PHE A 298 -35.66 9.37 5.38
CA PHE A 298 -34.47 8.55 5.10
C PHE A 298 -33.33 9.28 4.38
N VAL A 299 -33.62 10.35 3.62
CA VAL A 299 -32.70 10.93 2.63
C VAL A 299 -32.40 12.39 2.96
N GLU A 300 -31.14 12.70 3.24
CA GLU A 300 -30.69 14.08 3.44
C GLU A 300 -30.64 14.86 2.13
N GLU A 301 -30.05 14.27 1.10
CA GLU A 301 -29.77 14.94 -0.16
C GLU A 301 -29.79 13.95 -1.34
N ILE A 302 -30.22 14.42 -2.51
CA ILE A 302 -30.07 13.70 -3.78
C ILE A 302 -29.27 14.61 -4.72
N LYS A 303 -28.18 14.09 -5.29
CA LYS A 303 -27.37 14.79 -6.30
C LYS A 303 -27.42 14.02 -7.60
N HIS A 304 -27.78 14.69 -8.68
CA HIS A 304 -27.71 14.12 -10.02
C HIS A 304 -26.33 14.42 -10.64
N ASP A 305 -25.73 13.43 -11.30
CA ASP A 305 -24.53 13.67 -12.07
C ASP A 305 -24.89 14.51 -13.31
N ARG A 306 -24.25 15.68 -13.44
CA ARG A 306 -24.48 16.58 -14.58
C ARG A 306 -23.95 16.01 -15.89
N TRP A 307 -23.08 15.01 -15.84
CA TRP A 307 -22.39 14.43 -16.98
C TRP A 307 -22.85 13.02 -17.32
N ASP A 308 -23.67 12.40 -16.47
CA ASP A 308 -24.11 11.02 -16.59
C ASP A 308 -25.57 10.90 -16.14
N ALA A 309 -26.50 10.97 -17.10
CA ALA A 309 -27.94 10.92 -16.82
C ALA A 309 -28.38 9.60 -16.16
N GLY A 310 -27.52 8.58 -16.18
CA GLY A 310 -27.77 7.29 -15.56
C GLY A 310 -27.21 7.13 -14.16
N LYS A 311 -26.63 8.18 -13.56
CA LYS A 311 -26.05 8.15 -12.22
C LYS A 311 -26.67 9.20 -11.29
N MET A 312 -26.88 8.82 -10.04
CA MET A 312 -27.22 9.77 -8.97
C MET A 312 -26.70 9.31 -7.62
N ASP A 313 -26.35 10.27 -6.78
CA ASP A 313 -25.99 10.03 -5.38
C ASP A 313 -27.20 10.27 -4.47
N ILE A 314 -27.53 9.31 -3.62
CA ILE A 314 -28.52 9.46 -2.55
C ILE A 314 -27.78 9.45 -1.20
N PHE A 315 -27.85 10.54 -0.45
CA PHE A 315 -27.23 10.67 0.87
C PHE A 315 -28.23 10.23 1.94
N ILE A 316 -27.99 9.07 2.55
CA ILE A 316 -28.85 8.53 3.61
C ILE A 316 -28.54 9.21 4.94
N LYS A 317 -29.59 9.59 5.67
CA LYS A 317 -29.48 10.20 6.99
C LYS A 317 -28.73 9.32 7.97
N ASP A 318 -27.67 9.86 8.58
CA ASP A 318 -26.75 9.12 9.47
C ASP A 318 -26.15 7.84 8.83
N GLY A 319 -26.13 7.79 7.51
CA GLY A 319 -25.70 6.65 6.71
C GLY A 319 -24.55 6.99 5.74
N LEU A 320 -24.19 6.01 4.92
CA LEU A 320 -23.34 6.20 3.75
C LEU A 320 -24.15 6.68 2.54
N LYS A 321 -23.43 7.30 1.61
CA LYS A 321 -23.90 7.64 0.26
C LYS A 321 -24.23 6.36 -0.52
N LEU A 322 -25.35 6.35 -1.23
CA LEU A 322 -25.67 5.34 -2.23
C LEU A 322 -25.37 5.92 -3.61
N ASP A 323 -24.50 5.28 -4.36
CA ASP A 323 -24.22 5.64 -5.76
C ASP A 323 -25.12 4.78 -6.65
N ILE A 324 -26.21 5.36 -7.13
CA ILE A 324 -27.25 4.66 -7.89
C ILE A 324 -26.91 4.73 -9.38
N HIS A 325 -26.80 3.57 -10.01
CA HIS A 325 -26.49 3.38 -11.42
C HIS A 325 -27.69 2.78 -12.15
N SER A 326 -28.03 3.30 -13.32
CA SER A 326 -29.00 2.67 -14.25
C SER A 326 -28.32 1.81 -15.32
N TYR A 327 -27.00 1.95 -15.45
CA TYR A 327 -26.11 1.13 -16.27
C TYR A 327 -24.68 1.23 -15.73
N ILE A 328 -23.81 0.31 -16.14
CA ILE A 328 -22.36 0.43 -15.90
C ILE A 328 -21.72 0.97 -17.16
N GLY A 329 -21.12 2.13 -17.04
CA GLY A 329 -20.61 2.86 -18.18
C GLY A 329 -19.70 3.98 -17.77
N TRP A 330 -19.18 4.63 -18.79
CA TRP A 330 -18.30 5.76 -18.68
C TRP A 330 -18.85 6.90 -19.53
N ARG A 331 -19.40 7.92 -18.85
CA ARG A 331 -20.16 8.99 -19.48
C ARG A 331 -21.25 8.39 -20.38
N ASN A 332 -21.34 8.84 -21.64
CA ASN A 332 -22.32 8.39 -22.62
C ASN A 332 -22.00 7.00 -23.22
N VAL A 333 -20.97 6.30 -22.73
CA VAL A 333 -20.60 4.98 -23.22
C VAL A 333 -21.05 3.93 -22.23
N VAL A 334 -22.11 3.22 -22.59
CA VAL A 334 -22.63 2.12 -21.77
C VAL A 334 -21.81 0.86 -22.05
N PHE A 335 -21.14 0.34 -21.02
CA PHE A 335 -20.41 -0.93 -21.11
C PHE A 335 -21.34 -2.12 -20.87
N LEU A 336 -22.17 -2.02 -19.83
CA LEU A 336 -23.13 -3.03 -19.43
C LEU A 336 -24.46 -2.34 -19.10
N ASN A 337 -25.51 -2.74 -19.81
CA ASN A 337 -26.87 -2.35 -19.47
C ASN A 337 -27.38 -3.15 -18.27
N TYR A 338 -28.33 -2.57 -17.56
CA TYR A 338 -29.08 -3.22 -16.48
C TYR A 338 -29.50 -4.66 -16.82
N SER A 339 -30.13 -4.86 -17.99
CA SER A 339 -30.64 -6.16 -18.44
C SER A 339 -29.54 -7.19 -18.74
N GLN A 340 -28.30 -6.76 -18.96
CA GLN A 340 -27.17 -7.66 -19.16
C GLN A 340 -26.60 -8.15 -17.82
N ILE A 341 -26.77 -7.39 -16.73
CA ILE A 341 -26.23 -7.71 -15.41
C ILE A 341 -27.24 -8.47 -14.57
N LEU A 342 -28.51 -8.06 -14.57
CA LEU A 342 -29.54 -8.59 -13.68
C LEU A 342 -30.27 -9.79 -14.27
N ARG A 343 -29.51 -10.67 -14.90
CA ARG A 343 -29.97 -12.01 -15.27
C ARG A 343 -29.96 -12.91 -14.03
N GLU A 344 -30.89 -13.84 -13.93
CA GLU A 344 -31.01 -14.71 -12.76
C GLU A 344 -29.72 -15.48 -12.50
N GLU A 345 -29.01 -15.89 -13.56
CA GLU A 345 -27.73 -16.58 -13.46
C GLU A 345 -26.57 -15.71 -12.95
N PHE A 346 -26.73 -14.38 -12.90
CA PHE A 346 -25.68 -13.42 -12.53
C PHE A 346 -25.91 -12.76 -11.18
N ILE A 347 -27.07 -12.99 -10.56
CA ILE A 347 -27.41 -12.45 -9.26
C ILE A 347 -27.46 -13.55 -8.21
N GLN A 348 -27.39 -13.14 -6.95
CA GLN A 348 -27.57 -14.01 -5.80
C GLN A 348 -28.19 -13.22 -4.65
N LYS A 349 -28.98 -13.91 -3.83
CA LYS A 349 -29.42 -13.36 -2.55
C LYS A 349 -28.32 -13.57 -1.53
N LYS A 350 -27.95 -12.50 -0.82
CA LYS A 350 -26.92 -12.53 0.21
C LYS A 350 -27.37 -11.69 1.39
N THR A 351 -27.22 -12.23 2.59
CA THR A 351 -27.39 -11.45 3.83
C THR A 351 -26.10 -10.70 4.10
N ILE A 352 -26.14 -9.37 3.99
CA ILE A 352 -25.02 -8.49 4.33
C ILE A 352 -25.34 -7.86 5.69
N PHE A 353 -24.50 -8.14 6.69
CA PHE A 353 -24.80 -7.89 8.11
C PHE A 353 -26.06 -8.65 8.55
N ASP A 354 -27.21 -7.98 8.59
CA ASP A 354 -28.53 -8.52 8.92
C ASP A 354 -29.60 -8.14 7.88
N VAL A 355 -29.17 -7.68 6.71
CA VAL A 355 -30.06 -7.23 5.63
C VAL A 355 -29.94 -8.22 4.47
N GLU A 356 -31.04 -8.89 4.13
CA GLU A 356 -31.12 -9.67 2.89
C GLU A 356 -31.14 -8.71 1.70
N CYS A 357 -30.14 -8.83 0.84
CA CYS A 357 -29.92 -8.02 -0.34
C CYS A 357 -29.77 -8.91 -1.58
N VAL A 358 -30.03 -8.33 -2.75
CA VAL A 358 -29.62 -8.92 -4.04
C VAL A 358 -28.25 -8.36 -4.37
N THR A 359 -27.28 -9.22 -4.66
CA THR A 359 -25.93 -8.85 -5.12
C THR A 359 -25.64 -9.51 -6.45
N VAL A 360 -24.68 -8.98 -7.19
CA VAL A 360 -24.12 -9.70 -8.34
C VAL A 360 -23.17 -10.81 -7.90
N LYS A 361 -22.98 -11.82 -8.75
CA LYS A 361 -21.93 -12.84 -8.59
C LYS A 361 -20.55 -12.20 -8.77
N LYS A 362 -19.52 -12.84 -8.21
CA LYS A 362 -18.16 -12.27 -8.12
C LYS A 362 -17.50 -12.05 -9.48
N GLU A 363 -17.81 -12.92 -10.43
CA GLU A 363 -17.34 -12.85 -11.81
C GLU A 363 -17.85 -11.57 -12.48
N ILE A 364 -19.13 -11.25 -12.28
CA ILE A 364 -19.75 -10.01 -12.77
C ILE A 364 -19.17 -8.80 -12.03
N ASP A 365 -19.00 -8.91 -10.71
CA ASP A 365 -18.42 -7.84 -9.91
C ASP A 365 -16.99 -7.51 -10.34
N SER A 366 -16.21 -8.52 -10.74
CA SER A 366 -14.86 -8.35 -11.28
C SER A 366 -14.87 -7.53 -12.57
N ILE A 367 -15.86 -7.73 -13.45
CA ILE A 367 -16.01 -6.98 -14.69
C ILE A 367 -16.39 -5.53 -14.39
N ILE A 368 -17.32 -5.31 -13.44
CA ILE A 368 -17.70 -3.97 -12.99
C ILE A 368 -16.49 -3.23 -12.41
N ILE A 369 -15.71 -3.87 -11.54
CA ILE A 369 -14.48 -3.31 -10.97
C ILE A 369 -13.48 -2.95 -12.07
N ILE A 370 -13.30 -3.80 -13.07
CA ILE A 370 -12.44 -3.52 -14.24
C ILE A 370 -12.90 -2.27 -15.00
N THR A 371 -14.19 -2.11 -15.25
CA THR A 371 -14.69 -0.91 -15.92
C THR A 371 -14.48 0.35 -15.08
N HIS A 372 -14.57 0.24 -13.76
CA HIS A 372 -14.33 1.35 -12.84
C HIS A 372 -12.84 1.70 -12.71
N ILE A 373 -11.94 0.70 -12.72
CA ILE A 373 -10.49 0.90 -12.78
C ILE A 373 -10.12 1.62 -14.08
N PHE A 374 -10.73 1.25 -15.21
CA PHE A 374 -10.53 1.93 -16.48
C PHE A 374 -10.94 3.41 -16.40
N GLU A 375 -12.10 3.70 -15.83
CA GLU A 375 -12.61 5.06 -15.61
C GLU A 375 -11.65 5.90 -14.76
N LYS A 376 -11.17 5.36 -13.63
CA LYS A 376 -10.31 6.11 -12.70
C LYS A 376 -8.83 6.15 -13.07
N GLY A 377 -8.37 5.24 -13.94
CA GLY A 377 -7.01 5.22 -14.49
C GLY A 377 -5.94 4.56 -13.62
N PHE A 378 -6.30 3.92 -12.52
CA PHE A 378 -5.38 3.19 -11.63
C PHE A 378 -6.10 2.07 -10.90
N ILE A 379 -5.37 1.06 -10.42
CA ILE A 379 -5.89 -0.02 -9.58
C ILE A 379 -5.39 0.13 -8.14
N THR A 380 -6.28 -0.01 -7.16
CA THR A 380 -5.91 -0.05 -5.74
C THR A 380 -5.57 -1.48 -5.30
N LEU A 381 -4.93 -1.64 -4.14
CA LEU A 381 -4.47 -2.96 -3.70
C LEU A 381 -5.65 -3.93 -3.42
N ASP A 382 -6.73 -3.43 -2.81
CA ASP A 382 -7.97 -4.20 -2.57
C ASP A 382 -8.60 -4.71 -3.87
N GLU A 383 -8.67 -3.86 -4.89
CA GLU A 383 -9.20 -4.26 -6.19
C GLU A 383 -8.28 -5.26 -6.89
N TYR A 384 -6.96 -5.10 -6.77
CA TYR A 384 -6.01 -6.08 -7.29
C TYR A 384 -6.19 -7.45 -6.64
N GLU A 385 -6.27 -7.52 -5.31
CA GLU A 385 -6.46 -8.80 -4.61
C GLU A 385 -7.83 -9.41 -4.92
N PHE A 386 -8.88 -8.59 -5.06
CA PHE A 386 -10.20 -9.05 -5.50
C PHE A 386 -10.14 -9.66 -6.91
N LEU A 387 -9.61 -8.90 -7.88
CA LEU A 387 -9.51 -9.35 -9.26
C LEU A 387 -8.61 -10.58 -9.39
N LYS A 388 -7.51 -10.66 -8.64
CA LYS A 388 -6.62 -11.83 -8.64
C LYS A 388 -7.33 -13.12 -8.22
N LYS A 389 -8.34 -13.02 -7.36
CA LYS A 389 -9.12 -14.16 -6.86
C LYS A 389 -10.32 -14.50 -7.74
N HIS A 390 -10.90 -13.51 -8.43
CA HIS A 390 -12.23 -13.63 -9.03
C HIS A 390 -12.32 -13.28 -10.52
N PHE A 391 -11.29 -12.66 -11.10
CA PHE A 391 -11.30 -12.32 -12.51
C PHE A 391 -11.07 -13.56 -13.38
N ASP A 392 -12.03 -13.82 -14.26
CA ASP A 392 -11.98 -14.87 -15.27
C ASP A 392 -12.17 -14.26 -16.66
N GLU A 393 -11.08 -14.24 -17.44
CA GLU A 393 -11.07 -13.72 -18.81
C GLU A 393 -11.95 -14.56 -19.74
N SER A 394 -12.03 -15.87 -19.55
CA SER A 394 -12.87 -16.77 -20.35
C SER A 394 -14.35 -16.51 -20.06
N PHE A 395 -14.72 -16.30 -18.80
CA PHE A 395 -16.07 -15.89 -18.43
C PHE A 395 -16.46 -14.55 -19.07
N MET A 396 -15.57 -13.55 -19.01
CA MET A 396 -15.80 -12.24 -19.62
C MET A 396 -15.95 -12.36 -21.15
N GLN A 397 -15.11 -13.16 -21.81
CA GLN A 397 -15.18 -13.38 -23.25
C GLN A 397 -16.47 -14.08 -23.69
N ALA A 398 -16.93 -15.07 -22.92
CA ALA A 398 -18.16 -15.82 -23.22
C ALA A 398 -19.41 -14.94 -23.05
N ASN A 399 -19.47 -14.13 -22.00
CA ASN A 399 -20.68 -13.39 -21.63
C ASN A 399 -20.72 -11.94 -22.13
N PHE A 400 -19.56 -11.33 -22.35
CA PHE A 400 -19.40 -9.92 -22.74
C PHE A 400 -18.30 -9.73 -23.81
N PRO A 401 -18.38 -10.43 -24.96
CA PRO A 401 -17.34 -10.38 -25.99
C PRO A 401 -17.07 -8.97 -26.51
N HIS A 402 -18.09 -8.10 -26.53
CA HIS A 402 -17.95 -6.70 -26.92
C HIS A 402 -16.99 -5.93 -26.01
N LEU A 403 -17.04 -6.17 -24.69
CA LEU A 403 -16.10 -5.54 -23.75
C LEU A 403 -14.68 -6.04 -23.94
N CYS A 404 -14.50 -7.35 -24.16
CA CYS A 404 -13.19 -7.91 -24.45
C CYS A 404 -12.58 -7.28 -25.72
N ILE A 405 -13.38 -7.04 -26.76
CA ILE A 405 -12.92 -6.39 -27.99
C ILE A 405 -12.57 -4.92 -27.73
N LEU A 406 -13.46 -4.17 -27.09
CA LEU A 406 -13.29 -2.74 -26.82
C LEU A 406 -12.10 -2.46 -25.91
N LEU A 407 -11.89 -3.32 -24.91
CA LEU A 407 -10.89 -3.15 -23.87
C LEU A 407 -9.72 -4.14 -23.99
N SER A 408 -9.49 -4.78 -25.14
CA SER A 408 -8.54 -5.90 -25.24
C SER A 408 -7.12 -5.59 -24.76
N ASP A 409 -6.57 -4.41 -25.08
CA ASP A 409 -5.25 -3.99 -24.59
C ASP A 409 -5.21 -3.82 -23.07
N TYR A 410 -6.32 -3.35 -22.51
CA TYR A 410 -6.47 -3.10 -21.09
C TYR A 410 -6.69 -4.40 -20.31
N VAL A 411 -7.56 -5.30 -20.82
CA VAL A 411 -7.77 -6.64 -20.27
C VAL A 411 -6.47 -7.44 -20.30
N SER A 412 -5.74 -7.43 -21.42
CA SER A 412 -4.44 -8.10 -21.54
C SER A 412 -3.43 -7.57 -20.50
N TRP A 413 -3.42 -6.26 -20.26
CA TRP A 413 -2.58 -5.64 -19.24
C TRP A 413 -2.97 -6.07 -17.83
N ILE A 414 -4.27 -6.09 -17.50
CA ILE A 414 -4.77 -6.59 -16.21
C ILE A 414 -4.36 -8.06 -16.04
N THR A 415 -4.68 -8.92 -17.00
CA THR A 415 -4.34 -10.36 -16.95
C THR A 415 -2.86 -10.57 -16.68
N LYS A 416 -1.99 -9.80 -17.36
CA LYS A 416 -0.54 -9.85 -17.13
C LYS A 416 -0.17 -9.49 -15.69
N ILE A 417 -0.73 -8.41 -15.14
CA ILE A 417 -0.45 -7.98 -13.76
C ILE A 417 -0.97 -8.99 -12.73
N LEU A 418 -2.15 -9.55 -12.95
CA LEU A 418 -2.73 -10.55 -12.05
C LEU A 418 -1.93 -11.86 -12.05
N ARG A 419 -1.34 -12.25 -13.19
CA ARG A 419 -0.49 -13.45 -13.32
C ARG A 419 0.93 -13.25 -12.79
N GLU A 420 1.48 -12.04 -12.86
CA GLU A 420 2.82 -11.75 -12.36
C GLU A 420 2.86 -11.76 -10.83
N LYS A 421 3.68 -12.64 -10.23
CA LYS A 421 3.98 -12.65 -8.77
C LYS A 421 4.93 -11.51 -8.35
N ARG A 422 4.71 -10.30 -8.86
CA ARG A 422 5.54 -9.12 -8.55
C ARG A 422 4.93 -8.31 -7.41
N ASN A 423 5.79 -7.82 -6.54
CA ASN A 423 5.41 -6.84 -5.51
C ASN A 423 5.30 -5.46 -6.17
N TYR A 424 4.10 -5.11 -6.63
CA TYR A 424 3.81 -3.77 -7.12
C TYR A 424 3.68 -2.78 -5.96
N SER A 425 3.93 -1.51 -6.26
CA SER A 425 3.54 -0.41 -5.36
C SER A 425 2.18 0.09 -5.80
N TYR A 426 1.26 0.22 -4.85
CA TYR A 426 -0.11 0.66 -5.14
C TYR A 426 -0.30 2.13 -4.72
N PRO A 427 -1.22 2.86 -5.38
CA PRO A 427 -1.98 2.52 -6.60
C PRO A 427 -1.09 2.23 -7.82
N LEU A 428 -1.51 1.29 -8.66
CA LEU A 428 -0.84 0.98 -9.93
C LEU A 428 -1.58 1.68 -11.07
N PHE A 429 -0.94 2.69 -11.66
CA PHE A 429 -1.54 3.46 -12.75
C PHE A 429 -1.54 2.69 -14.07
N ILE A 430 -2.63 2.80 -14.83
CA ILE A 430 -2.70 2.24 -16.18
C ILE A 430 -1.68 2.98 -17.06
N PRO A 431 -0.86 2.26 -17.86
CA PRO A 431 0.04 2.91 -18.80
C PRO A 431 -0.74 3.79 -19.79
N ILE A 432 -0.26 5.02 -19.99
CA ILE A 432 -0.92 6.00 -20.87
C ILE A 432 -1.09 5.43 -22.29
N SER A 433 -0.11 4.66 -22.79
CA SER A 433 -0.20 3.99 -24.09
C SER A 433 -1.31 2.93 -24.17
N ILE A 434 -1.65 2.28 -23.07
CA ILE A 434 -2.79 1.34 -23.01
C ILE A 434 -4.09 2.13 -23.02
N MET A 435 -4.20 3.18 -22.20
CA MET A 435 -5.38 4.06 -22.19
C MET A 435 -5.65 4.63 -23.58
N ILE A 436 -4.63 5.21 -24.24
CA ILE A 436 -4.76 5.77 -25.60
C ILE A 436 -5.31 4.72 -26.56
N ARG A 437 -4.74 3.49 -26.58
CA ARG A 437 -5.18 2.43 -27.50
C ARG A 437 -6.61 1.97 -27.22
N SER A 438 -6.98 1.76 -25.96
CA SER A 438 -8.34 1.39 -25.56
C SER A 438 -9.36 2.48 -25.92
N TYR A 439 -9.04 3.74 -25.69
CA TYR A 439 -9.91 4.85 -26.06
C TYR A 439 -10.03 5.04 -27.58
N SER A 440 -8.95 4.83 -28.34
CA SER A 440 -9.03 4.85 -29.80
C SER A 440 -10.01 3.79 -30.32
N LYS A 441 -9.96 2.57 -29.78
CA LYS A 441 -10.94 1.51 -30.10
C LYS A 441 -12.37 1.92 -29.76
N LEU A 442 -12.57 2.50 -28.56
CA LEU A 442 -13.87 3.03 -28.14
C LEU A 442 -14.39 4.11 -29.10
N PHE A 443 -13.51 5.02 -29.51
CA PHE A 443 -13.83 6.10 -30.44
C PHE A 443 -14.25 5.58 -31.81
N PHE A 444 -13.55 4.60 -32.37
CA PHE A 444 -13.91 3.97 -33.64
C PHE A 444 -15.23 3.20 -33.55
N TYR A 445 -15.44 2.44 -32.47
CA TYR A 445 -16.69 1.71 -32.26
C TYR A 445 -17.89 2.67 -32.22
N LEU A 446 -17.74 3.81 -31.55
CA LEU A 446 -18.79 4.82 -31.43
C LEU A 446 -18.99 5.68 -32.67
N LYS A 447 -18.09 5.64 -33.67
CA LYS A 447 -18.21 6.42 -34.91
C LYS A 447 -19.34 5.91 -35.81
N ASN A 448 -19.72 4.65 -35.65
CA ASN A 448 -20.82 4.02 -36.39
C ASN A 448 -22.22 4.42 -35.89
N GLY A 449 -22.30 5.16 -34.77
CA GLY A 449 -23.54 5.80 -34.29
C GLY A 449 -23.44 7.31 -34.43
N HIS A 450 -24.37 7.90 -35.19
CA HIS A 450 -24.37 9.32 -35.58
C HIS A 450 -24.21 10.31 -34.42
N SER A 451 -23.62 11.47 -34.77
CA SER A 451 -23.44 12.71 -34.01
C SER A 451 -22.66 12.59 -32.69
N ASP A 452 -21.34 12.75 -32.79
CA ASP A 452 -20.62 13.90 -32.22
C ASP A 452 -19.15 13.54 -31.86
N ALA A 453 -18.34 13.34 -32.90
CA ALA A 453 -16.94 12.96 -32.78
C ALA A 453 -16.12 13.97 -31.96
N PHE A 454 -16.50 15.25 -32.01
CA PHE A 454 -15.80 16.32 -31.31
C PHE A 454 -15.96 16.20 -29.79
N TRP A 455 -17.18 15.97 -29.30
CA TRP A 455 -17.40 15.77 -27.87
C TRP A 455 -16.71 14.53 -27.31
N LYS A 456 -16.66 13.44 -28.11
CA LYS A 456 -15.92 12.21 -27.75
C LYS A 456 -14.41 12.47 -27.64
N LEU A 457 -13.83 13.25 -28.56
CA LEU A 457 -12.42 13.64 -28.49
C LEU A 457 -12.14 14.54 -27.27
N LYS A 458 -12.99 15.54 -27.03
CA LYS A 458 -12.89 16.42 -25.85
C LYS A 458 -12.98 15.61 -24.55
N ALA A 459 -13.83 14.59 -24.51
CA ALA A 459 -13.94 13.68 -23.38
C ALA A 459 -12.62 12.93 -23.12
N PHE A 460 -12.09 12.31 -24.17
CA PHE A 460 -10.81 11.59 -24.13
C PHE A 460 -9.65 12.47 -23.64
N VAL A 461 -9.49 13.67 -24.21
CA VAL A 461 -8.41 14.61 -23.82
C VAL A 461 -8.56 15.00 -22.36
N ARG A 462 -9.79 15.28 -21.89
CA ARG A 462 -10.05 15.59 -20.48
C ARG A 462 -9.59 14.45 -19.58
N ASP A 463 -9.93 13.22 -19.90
CA ASP A 463 -9.71 12.10 -19.00
C ASP A 463 -8.25 11.62 -19.01
N ILE A 464 -7.56 11.67 -20.15
CA ILE A 464 -6.10 11.53 -20.17
C ILE A 464 -5.43 12.63 -19.35
N SER A 465 -5.88 13.88 -19.48
CA SER A 465 -5.33 15.01 -18.72
C SER A 465 -5.56 14.81 -17.23
N LEU A 466 -6.74 14.33 -16.83
CA LEU A 466 -7.09 14.04 -15.44
C LEU A 466 -6.24 12.90 -14.87
N ILE A 467 -6.10 11.78 -15.58
CA ILE A 467 -5.25 10.65 -15.18
C ILE A 467 -3.79 11.09 -15.07
N THR A 468 -3.31 11.86 -16.04
CA THR A 468 -1.93 12.38 -16.05
C THR A 468 -1.72 13.34 -14.87
N PHE A 469 -2.65 14.24 -14.63
CA PHE A 469 -2.64 15.14 -13.47
C PHE A 469 -2.60 14.36 -12.15
N TRP A 470 -3.46 13.35 -11.99
CA TRP A 470 -3.48 12.52 -10.79
C TRP A 470 -2.19 11.72 -10.61
N ARG A 471 -1.63 11.19 -11.70
CA ARG A 471 -0.35 10.50 -11.67
C ARG A 471 0.79 11.43 -11.26
N ILE A 472 0.87 12.63 -11.84
CA ILE A 472 1.87 13.64 -11.47
C ILE A 472 1.70 14.04 -9.99
N ARG A 473 0.46 14.33 -9.58
CA ARG A 473 0.15 14.70 -8.19
C ARG A 473 0.51 13.59 -7.22
N TYR A 474 0.22 12.33 -7.54
CA TYR A 474 0.61 11.19 -6.72
C TYR A 474 2.13 11.08 -6.59
N VAL A 475 2.86 11.22 -7.71
CA VAL A 475 4.33 11.19 -7.69
C VAL A 475 4.95 12.33 -6.86
N LEU A 476 4.35 13.52 -6.90
CA LEU A 476 4.88 14.72 -6.21
C LEU A 476 4.43 14.84 -4.75
N LYS A 477 3.19 14.48 -4.45
CA LYS A 477 2.54 14.73 -3.16
C LYS A 477 2.12 13.48 -2.40
N ASP A 478 2.19 12.30 -3.02
CA ASP A 478 1.83 11.03 -2.39
C ASP A 478 0.34 10.98 -1.96
N LYS A 479 -0.49 11.76 -2.67
CA LYS A 479 -1.94 11.90 -2.43
C LYS A 479 -2.73 11.35 -3.60
N LEU A 480 -3.74 10.56 -3.29
CA LEU A 480 -4.72 10.06 -4.25
C LEU A 480 -5.87 11.06 -4.48
N PRO A 481 -6.68 10.89 -5.55
CA PRO A 481 -7.76 11.81 -5.91
C PRO A 481 -8.79 12.04 -4.80
N PHE A 482 -9.12 10.97 -4.07
CA PHE A 482 -10.16 10.96 -3.06
C PHE A 482 -9.76 11.66 -1.74
N GLU A 483 -8.51 12.09 -1.59
CA GLU A 483 -8.06 12.84 -0.41
C GLU A 483 -8.24 14.36 -0.52
N VAL A 484 -8.65 14.89 -1.68
CA VAL A 484 -8.80 16.33 -1.89
C VAL A 484 -10.18 16.83 -1.46
N LEU A 485 -11.15 15.93 -1.30
CA LEU A 485 -12.55 16.25 -1.01
C LEU A 485 -12.90 16.16 0.49
N ARG A 486 -11.89 16.23 1.38
CA ARG A 486 -12.09 16.34 2.83
C ARG A 486 -11.29 17.49 3.41
#